data_AF-A0A060Z9Q4-F1
#
_entry.id   AF-A0A060Z9Q4-F1
#
_cell.length_a   1.000
_cell.length_b   1.000
_cell.length_c   1.000
_cell.angle_alpha   90.00
_cell.angle_beta   90.00
_cell.angle_gamma   90.00
#
_symmetry.space_group_name_H-M   'P 1'
#
loop_
_entity.id
_entity.type
_entity.pdbx_description
1 polymer ?
#
loop_
_entity_poly.entity_id
_entity_poly.type
_entity_poly.pdbx_seq_one_letter_code
_entity_poly.pdbx_strand_id
1 'polypeptide(L)'
;MSYRCITSSYLKLVEVLSLSYLESLFISSVSSGDCLVFHNGHKFTTLDKDQDLADANCAQVYYGGFWYTNCHVTNPNGIYAWGESTFGIGINWKSWKGYTYSLKAITMKIRPAPAPQ
;
A
#
# COMPACT_ATOMS: atom_id res chain seq x y z
N MET A 1 12.57 -10.15 -3.86
CA MET A 1 11.95 -9.25 -4.86
C MET A 1 12.20 -7.80 -4.44
N SER A 2 12.24 -6.85 -5.38
CA SER A 2 12.27 -5.40 -5.06
C SER A 2 10.91 -4.80 -5.40
N TYR A 3 10.11 -4.50 -4.39
CA TYR A 3 8.77 -3.92 -4.56
C TYR A 3 8.85 -2.39 -4.68
N ARG A 4 9.48 -1.89 -5.75
CA ARG A 4 9.44 -0.47 -6.10
C ARG A 4 8.02 -0.10 -6.54
N CYS A 5 7.38 0.82 -5.82
CA CYS A 5 6.16 1.43 -6.33
C CYS A 5 6.53 2.49 -7.39
N ILE A 6 6.63 2.06 -8.65
CA ILE A 6 6.73 2.90 -9.86
C ILE A 6 7.93 3.88 -9.87
N THR A 7 9.15 3.35 -9.88
CA THR A 7 10.33 4.07 -10.42
C THR A 7 11.15 3.18 -11.37
N SER A 8 10.74 3.11 -12.63
CA SER A 8 11.62 2.74 -13.75
C SER A 8 11.05 3.30 -15.06
N SER A 9 11.89 3.97 -15.84
CA SER A 9 11.52 4.85 -16.97
C SER A 9 11.10 4.13 -18.25
N TYR A 10 10.60 2.90 -18.17
CA TYR A 10 10.38 2.02 -19.32
C TYR A 10 9.06 1.22 -19.20
N LEU A 11 7.96 1.83 -19.65
CA LEU A 11 6.81 1.15 -20.28
C LEU A 11 5.79 2.20 -20.75
N LYS A 12 5.85 2.56 -22.03
CA LYS A 12 4.83 3.39 -22.69
C LYS A 12 3.55 2.57 -22.91
N LEU A 13 2.40 3.26 -22.78
CA LEU A 13 1.09 3.17 -23.48
C LEU A 13 0.75 1.85 -24.24
N VAL A 14 -0.47 1.32 -24.13
CA VAL A 14 -1.70 1.69 -24.91
C VAL A 14 -2.90 0.95 -24.25
N GLU A 15 -4.20 1.29 -24.34
CA GLU A 15 -5.00 2.13 -25.28
C GLU A 15 -5.98 3.09 -24.54
N VAL A 16 -7.23 3.25 -25.01
CA VAL A 16 -8.23 4.28 -24.66
C VAL A 16 -9.64 3.70 -24.54
N LEU A 17 -10.37 4.02 -23.46
CA LEU A 17 -11.85 4.03 -23.42
C LEU A 17 -12.37 5.14 -22.49
N SER A 18 -13.38 5.88 -22.97
CA SER A 18 -14.16 6.93 -22.29
C SER A 18 -13.45 8.22 -21.83
N LEU A 19 -13.79 9.33 -22.49
CA LEU A 19 -13.32 10.71 -22.22
C LEU A 19 -13.84 11.33 -20.90
N SER A 20 -14.40 10.54 -19.99
CA SER A 20 -14.80 10.95 -18.63
C SER A 20 -13.81 10.54 -17.53
N TYR A 21 -12.79 9.74 -17.87
CA TYR A 21 -11.88 9.12 -16.89
C TYR A 21 -10.52 9.83 -16.73
N LEU A 22 -10.28 10.91 -17.48
CA LEU A 22 -8.96 11.53 -17.63
C LEU A 22 -8.48 12.35 -16.43
N GLU A 23 -9.36 12.94 -15.62
CA GLU A 23 -8.94 13.69 -14.43
C GLU A 23 -8.49 12.79 -13.27
N SER A 24 -8.95 11.53 -13.23
CA SER A 24 -8.66 10.62 -12.11
C SER A 24 -7.43 9.73 -12.31
N LEU A 25 -6.92 9.56 -13.53
CA LEU A 25 -5.92 8.53 -13.82
C LEU A 25 -4.45 8.98 -13.70
N PHE A 26 -4.20 10.29 -13.55
CA PHE A 26 -2.82 10.84 -13.42
C PHE A 26 -2.40 11.17 -11.97
N ILE A 27 -3.18 10.74 -10.96
CA ILE A 27 -2.88 10.93 -9.53
C ILE A 27 -2.63 9.58 -8.82
N SER A 28 -2.04 8.61 -9.52
CA SER A 28 -1.78 7.25 -8.99
C SER A 28 -0.31 6.86 -8.87
N SER A 29 0.63 7.68 -9.36
CA SER A 29 2.08 7.42 -9.30
C SER A 29 2.92 8.52 -8.64
N VAL A 30 2.44 9.77 -8.59
CA VAL A 30 3.25 10.94 -8.16
C VAL A 30 2.98 11.38 -6.71
N SER A 31 1.82 11.06 -6.13
CA SER A 31 1.40 11.59 -4.81
C SER A 31 1.64 10.66 -3.62
N SER A 32 2.02 9.41 -3.83
CA SER A 32 2.20 8.41 -2.77
C SER A 32 3.65 7.96 -2.72
N GLY A 33 4.49 8.74 -2.03
CA GLY A 33 5.92 8.45 -1.86
C GLY A 33 6.16 7.04 -1.33
N ASP A 34 7.30 6.44 -1.72
CA ASP A 34 7.57 4.99 -1.67
C ASP A 34 7.45 4.38 -0.26
N CYS A 35 6.23 3.93 0.05
CA CYS A 35 5.91 3.34 1.34
C CYS A 35 6.08 1.81 1.37
N LEU A 36 6.19 1.15 0.22
CA LEU A 36 6.32 -0.32 0.17
C LEU A 36 7.76 -0.78 0.40
N VAL A 37 8.77 0.06 0.12
CA VAL A 37 10.17 -0.23 0.45
C VAL A 37 10.38 -0.48 1.95
N PHE A 38 9.67 0.24 2.83
CA PHE A 38 9.73 0.03 4.29
C PHE A 38 9.28 -1.38 4.71
N HIS A 39 8.43 -2.02 3.92
CA HIS A 39 7.85 -3.34 4.18
C HIS A 39 8.58 -4.47 3.41
N ASN A 40 9.63 -4.14 2.65
CA ASN A 40 10.31 -5.09 1.77
C ASN A 40 11.18 -6.10 2.53
N GLY A 41 11.04 -7.38 2.23
CA GLY A 41 11.82 -8.46 2.85
C GLY A 41 11.28 -8.97 4.20
N HIS A 42 10.24 -8.32 4.75
CA HIS A 42 9.58 -8.76 5.96
C HIS A 42 8.58 -9.89 5.69
N LYS A 43 8.20 -10.63 6.74
CA LYS A 43 7.20 -11.70 6.66
C LYS A 43 5.80 -11.11 6.81
N PHE A 44 4.80 -11.85 6.36
CA PHE A 44 3.40 -11.43 6.49
C PHE A 44 2.88 -11.83 7.88
N THR A 45 2.37 -10.85 8.64
CA THR A 45 1.81 -11.03 9.98
C THR A 45 0.28 -10.95 9.92
N THR A 46 -0.37 -11.79 10.73
CA THR A 46 -1.84 -11.84 10.89
C THR A 46 -2.22 -11.85 12.38
N LEU A 47 -3.51 -11.66 12.66
CA LEU A 47 -4.08 -11.62 14.02
C LEU A 47 -3.72 -12.87 14.86
N ASP A 48 -3.62 -14.02 14.19
CA ASP A 48 -3.34 -15.34 14.75
C ASP A 48 -1.87 -15.77 14.63
N LYS A 49 -1.04 -15.00 13.91
CA LYS A 49 0.34 -15.38 13.61
C LYS A 49 1.26 -14.17 13.53
N ASP A 50 1.94 -13.90 14.64
CA ASP A 50 2.96 -12.87 14.71
C ASP A 50 4.23 -13.28 13.95
N GLN A 51 4.64 -12.45 12.99
CA GLN A 51 5.83 -12.63 12.17
C GLN A 51 6.61 -11.31 11.93
N ASP A 52 6.31 -10.26 12.69
CA ASP A 52 6.93 -8.94 12.50
C ASP A 52 8.14 -8.72 13.44
N LEU A 53 8.53 -7.46 13.67
CA LEU A 53 9.71 -7.07 14.45
C LEU A 53 9.37 -6.14 15.63
N ALA A 54 8.09 -5.97 15.96
CA ALA A 54 7.67 -5.26 17.17
C ALA A 54 7.65 -6.21 18.39
N ASP A 55 7.64 -5.64 19.59
CA ASP A 55 7.45 -6.41 20.84
C ASP A 55 6.00 -6.90 21.03
N ALA A 56 5.08 -6.44 20.17
CA ALA A 56 3.66 -6.79 20.18
C ALA A 56 3.11 -6.90 18.76
N ASN A 57 2.28 -7.91 18.51
CA ASN A 57 1.73 -8.24 17.20
C ASN A 57 1.08 -7.03 16.50
N CYS A 58 1.71 -6.54 15.44
CA CYS A 58 1.25 -5.36 14.71
C CYS A 58 -0.12 -5.57 14.06
N ALA A 59 -0.48 -6.79 13.65
CA ALA A 59 -1.79 -7.09 13.10
C ALA A 59 -2.91 -6.92 14.14
N GLN A 60 -2.66 -7.29 15.40
CA GLN A 60 -3.62 -7.11 16.48
C GLN A 60 -3.77 -5.63 16.88
N VAL A 61 -2.67 -4.88 16.90
CA VAL A 61 -2.68 -3.44 17.25
C VAL A 61 -3.34 -2.59 16.15
N TYR A 62 -3.07 -2.90 14.88
CA TYR A 62 -3.49 -2.10 13.72
C TYR A 62 -4.57 -2.76 12.85
N TYR A 63 -5.20 -3.84 13.35
CA TYR A 63 -6.40 -4.48 12.78
C TYR A 63 -6.33 -4.77 11.28
N GLY A 64 -5.22 -5.36 10.84
CA GLY A 64 -4.99 -5.73 9.44
C GLY A 64 -3.98 -6.86 9.30
N GLY A 65 -3.84 -7.42 8.10
CA GLY A 65 -2.78 -8.39 7.78
C GLY A 65 -1.83 -7.80 6.75
N PHE A 66 -0.53 -7.69 7.05
CA PHE A 66 0.44 -7.11 6.13
C PHE A 66 1.87 -7.58 6.40
N TRP A 67 2.80 -7.17 5.53
CA TRP A 67 4.25 -7.36 5.74
C TRP A 67 4.80 -6.37 6.78
N TYR A 68 4.27 -6.40 8.00
CA TYR A 68 4.61 -5.45 9.06
C TYR A 68 6.10 -5.53 9.48
N THR A 69 6.59 -4.43 10.03
CA THR A 69 7.96 -4.30 10.55
C THR A 69 7.91 -3.95 12.04
N ASN A 70 7.94 -2.66 12.40
CA ASN A 70 7.63 -2.16 13.73
C ASN A 70 7.01 -0.75 13.62
N CYS A 71 5.74 -0.58 13.25
CA CYS A 71 4.84 -1.59 12.68
C CYS A 71 4.58 -1.33 11.19
N HIS A 72 4.19 -0.10 10.82
CA HIS A 72 3.87 0.22 9.44
C HIS A 72 4.02 1.70 9.05
N VAL A 73 4.21 1.92 7.74
CA VAL A 73 3.92 3.21 7.08
C VAL A 73 2.70 3.11 6.15
N THR A 74 2.26 1.89 5.82
CA THR A 74 1.02 1.62 5.08
C THR A 74 0.27 0.46 5.71
N ASN A 75 -1.05 0.59 5.81
CA ASN A 75 -1.94 -0.46 6.29
C ASN A 75 -3.06 -0.69 5.27
N PRO A 76 -2.77 -1.29 4.11
CA PRO A 76 -3.75 -1.40 3.02
C PRO A 76 -4.91 -2.36 3.32
N ASN A 77 -4.72 -3.22 4.33
CA ASN A 77 -5.68 -4.23 4.78
C ASN A 77 -6.23 -3.92 6.18
N GLY A 78 -6.13 -2.66 6.64
CA GLY A 78 -6.73 -2.18 7.88
C GLY A 78 -8.24 -2.01 7.79
N ILE A 79 -8.85 -1.52 8.88
CA ILE A 79 -10.29 -1.29 8.99
C ILE A 79 -10.77 -0.28 7.95
N TYR A 80 -11.84 -0.63 7.23
CA TYR A 80 -12.54 0.29 6.33
C TYR A 80 -13.37 1.30 7.13
N ALA A 81 -12.77 2.45 7.46
CA ALA A 81 -13.46 3.55 8.14
C ALA A 81 -13.94 4.66 7.17
N TRP A 82 -13.30 4.79 6.00
CA TRP A 82 -13.50 5.86 4.99
C TRP A 82 -13.65 7.28 5.58
N GLY A 83 -12.55 8.03 5.61
CA GLY A 83 -12.50 9.37 6.19
C GLY A 83 -11.58 9.38 7.40
N GLU A 84 -11.92 10.18 8.42
CA GLU A 84 -11.18 10.19 9.68
C GLU A 84 -11.18 8.81 10.35
N SER A 85 -10.02 8.39 10.86
CA SER A 85 -9.85 7.10 11.52
C SER A 85 -8.97 7.26 12.76
N THR A 86 -9.17 6.41 13.77
CA THR A 86 -8.19 6.21 14.83
C THR A 86 -6.82 5.91 14.22
N PHE A 87 -5.75 6.36 14.88
CA PHE A 87 -4.39 6.29 14.38
C PHE A 87 -3.97 4.87 13.98
N GLY A 88 -3.61 4.68 12.71
CA GLY A 88 -2.98 3.47 12.18
C GLY A 88 -3.92 2.29 11.86
N ILE A 89 -5.11 2.24 12.47
CA ILE A 89 -6.03 1.08 12.33
C ILE A 89 -6.79 1.08 11.01
N GLY A 90 -6.81 2.19 10.27
CA GLY A 90 -7.59 2.34 9.04
C GLY A 90 -6.86 1.86 7.78
N ILE A 91 -7.48 2.00 6.61
CA ILE A 91 -6.78 1.84 5.32
C ILE A 91 -5.83 3.02 5.11
N ASN A 92 -4.67 3.01 5.76
CA ASN A 92 -3.77 4.16 5.85
C ASN A 92 -2.64 4.12 4.81
N TRP A 93 -2.28 5.30 4.29
CA TRP A 93 -1.11 5.51 3.45
C TRP A 93 -0.37 6.78 3.90
N LYS A 94 0.67 6.61 4.74
CA LYS A 94 1.31 7.71 5.48
C LYS A 94 1.76 8.85 4.58
N SER A 95 2.42 8.54 3.46
CA SER A 95 2.97 9.55 2.54
C SER A 95 1.91 10.39 1.81
N TRP A 96 0.63 10.01 1.88
CA TRP A 96 -0.46 10.70 1.20
C TRP A 96 -1.47 11.34 2.16
N LYS A 97 -1.97 10.59 3.14
CA LYS A 97 -3.04 11.03 4.06
C LYS A 97 -2.73 10.80 5.55
N GLY A 98 -1.49 10.42 5.88
CA GLY A 98 -1.09 10.14 7.26
C GLY A 98 -1.69 8.84 7.82
N TYR A 99 -1.80 8.78 9.15
CA TYR A 99 -2.30 7.62 9.90
C TYR A 99 -3.73 7.79 10.45
N THR A 100 -4.29 9.00 10.41
CA THR A 100 -5.63 9.33 10.95
C THR A 100 -6.69 9.45 9.85
N TYR A 101 -6.40 8.94 8.65
CA TYR A 101 -7.33 8.96 7.53
C TYR A 101 -7.33 7.60 6.79
N SER A 102 -8.49 6.95 6.75
CA SER A 102 -8.74 5.73 5.98
C SER A 102 -9.13 6.08 4.56
N LEU A 103 -8.39 5.56 3.58
CA LEU A 103 -8.72 5.68 2.17
C LEU A 103 -10.08 5.01 1.85
N LYS A 104 -10.80 5.58 0.87
CA LYS A 104 -12.07 5.02 0.37
C LYS A 104 -11.88 3.76 -0.47
N ALA A 105 -10.75 3.64 -1.15
CA ALA A 105 -10.44 2.49 -2.00
C ALA A 105 -8.92 2.36 -2.14
N ILE A 106 -8.45 1.13 -2.31
CA ILE A 106 -7.11 0.80 -2.73
C ILE A 106 -7.18 -0.38 -3.72
N THR A 107 -6.30 -0.38 -4.72
CA THR A 107 -6.23 -1.48 -5.69
C THR A 107 -4.76 -1.81 -5.96
N MET A 108 -4.29 -2.95 -5.45
CA MET A 108 -2.98 -3.50 -5.80
C MET A 108 -3.09 -4.39 -7.03
N LYS A 109 -2.18 -4.25 -7.99
CA LYS A 109 -2.12 -5.06 -9.21
C LYS A 109 -0.68 -5.46 -9.50
N ILE A 110 -0.49 -6.69 -9.98
CA ILE A 110 0.80 -7.21 -10.44
C ILE A 110 0.72 -7.40 -11.96
N ARG A 111 1.83 -7.14 -12.66
CA ARG A 111 2.04 -7.52 -14.05
C ARG A 111 3.31 -8.37 -14.12
N PRO A 112 3.35 -9.44 -14.95
CA PRO A 112 4.60 -10.14 -15.22
C PRO A 112 5.69 -9.17 -15.68
N ALA A 113 6.92 -9.39 -15.20
CA ALA A 113 8.08 -8.74 -15.81
C ALA A 113 8.26 -9.29 -17.24
N PRO A 114 8.80 -8.49 -18.19
CA PRO A 114 9.28 -9.03 -19.45
C PRO A 114 10.26 -10.18 -19.20
N ALA A 115 10.23 -11.22 -20.03
CA ALA A 115 11.23 -12.27 -19.97
C ALA A 115 12.63 -11.66 -20.20
N PRO A 116 13.67 -12.12 -19.49
CA PRO A 116 15.05 -11.77 -19.83
C PRO A 116 15.33 -12.12 -21.30
N GLN A 117 16.00 -11.20 -22.01
CA GLN A 117 16.57 -11.44 -23.34
C GLN A 117 17.99 -11.95 -23.21
#